data_AF-A0A511Z817-F1
#
_entry.id   AF-A0A511Z817-F1
#
_cell.length_a   1.000
_cell.length_b   1.000
_cell.length_c   1.000
_cell.angle_alpha   90.00
_cell.angle_beta   90.00
_cell.angle_gamma   90.00
#
_symmetry.space_group_name_H-M   'P 1'
#
loop_
_entity.id
_entity.type
_entity.pdbx_description
1 polymer ?
#
loop_
_entity_poly.entity_id
_entity_poly.type
_entity_poly.pdbx_seq_one_letter_code
_entity_poly.pdbx_strand_id
1 'polypeptide(L)' 'MIQRELLEMNAYLPVKLAELAKSEPDTALELLKAWGDGTKTLRVLWKEVTDALAPYEVRISS' A
#
# COMPACT_ATOMS: atom_id res chain seq x y z
N MET A 1 12.95 -9.94 -13.83
CA MET A 1 11.49 -9.76 -13.58
C MET A 1 11.21 -9.20 -12.20
N ILE A 2 11.67 -9.82 -11.11
CA ILE A 2 11.46 -9.36 -9.72
C ILE A 2 11.91 -7.90 -9.45
N GLN A 3 13.02 -7.46 -10.05
CA GLN A 3 13.52 -6.09 -9.85
C GLN A 3 12.61 -5.01 -10.43
N ARG A 4 11.96 -5.29 -11.57
CA ARG A 4 11.03 -4.36 -12.22
C ARG A 4 9.76 -4.18 -11.38
N GLU A 5 9.23 -5.29 -10.88
CA GLU A 5 8.06 -5.30 -10.00
C GLU A 5 8.32 -4.47 -8.72
N LEU A 6 9.46 -4.66 -8.06
CA LEU A 6 9.83 -3.89 -6.87
C LEU A 6 10.03 -2.40 -7.19
N LEU A 7 10.61 -2.08 -8.36
CA LEU A 7 10.76 -0.70 -8.80
C LEU A 7 9.40 -0.03 -9.02
N GLU A 8 8.47 -0.73 -9.68
CA GLU A 8 7.10 -0.24 -9.91
C GLU A 8 6.36 -0.05 -8.58
N MET A 9 6.42 -1.03 -7.66
CA MET A 9 5.83 -0.89 -6.33
C MET A 9 6.34 0.35 -5.60
N ASN A 10 7.65 0.57 -5.59
CA ASN A 10 8.23 1.73 -4.89
C ASN A 10 7.84 3.05 -5.54
N ALA A 11 7.79 3.10 -6.88
CA ALA A 11 7.40 4.29 -7.63
C ALA A 11 5.93 4.67 -7.42
N TYR A 12 5.04 3.67 -7.34
CA TYR A 12 3.58 3.90 -7.22
C TYR A 12 3.07 3.93 -5.78
N LEU A 13 3.84 3.47 -4.78
CA LEU A 13 3.41 3.43 -3.38
C LEU A 13 2.92 4.81 -2.88
N PRO A 14 3.59 5.95 -3.16
CA PRO A 14 3.09 7.27 -2.74
C PRO A 14 1.74 7.63 -3.38
N VAL A 15 1.51 7.24 -4.63
CA VAL A 15 0.25 7.49 -5.34
C VAL A 15 -0.88 6.72 -4.68
N LYS A 16 -0.66 5.44 -4.35
CA LYS A 16 -1.65 4.60 -3.69
C LYS A 16 -1.94 5.03 -2.26
N LEU A 17 -0.94 5.48 -1.51
CA LEU A 17 -1.16 6.09 -0.19
C LEU A 17 -2.00 7.37 -0.29
N ALA A 18 -1.75 8.22 -1.29
CA ALA A 18 -2.55 9.42 -1.52
C ALA A 18 -3.99 9.12 -1.97
N GLU A 19 -4.21 8.04 -2.74
CA GLU A 19 -5.54 7.53 -3.05
C GLU A 19 -6.26 7.04 -1.78
N LEU A 20 -5.60 6.22 -0.97
CA LEU A 20 -6.16 5.67 0.26
C LEU A 20 -6.51 6.76 1.27
N ALA A 21 -5.67 7.78 1.39
CA ALA A 21 -5.89 8.90 2.32
C ALA A 21 -7.21 9.67 2.06
N LYS A 22 -7.79 9.57 0.87
CA LYS A 22 -9.07 10.21 0.54
C LYS A 22 -10.26 9.53 1.21
N SER A 23 -10.17 8.22 1.49
CA SER A 23 -11.24 7.41 2.06
C SER A 23 -10.92 6.87 3.45
N GLU A 24 -9.66 6.50 3.69
CA GLU A 24 -9.16 5.95 4.95
C GLU A 24 -7.88 6.71 5.40
N PRO A 25 -7.99 7.95 5.88
CA PRO A 25 -6.85 8.80 6.22
C PRO A 25 -5.96 8.23 7.34
N ASP A 26 -6.56 7.59 8.35
CA ASP A 26 -5.82 7.00 9.47
C ASP A 26 -4.99 5.79 8.99
N THR A 27 -5.62 4.87 8.25
CA THR A 27 -4.94 3.72 7.63
C THR A 27 -3.80 4.17 6.72
N ALA A 28 -4.01 5.20 5.90
CA ALA A 28 -2.98 5.74 5.03
C ALA A 28 -1.80 6.35 5.83
N LEU A 29 -2.09 7.05 6.94
CA LEU A 29 -1.05 7.63 7.78
C LEU A 29 -0.20 6.55 8.48
N GLU A 30 -0.81 5.47 8.96
CA GLU A 30 -0.08 4.35 9.57
C GLU A 30 0.86 3.68 8.57
N LEU A 31 0.37 3.42 7.35
CA LEU A 31 1.17 2.80 6.29
C LEU A 31 2.28 3.74 5.79
N LEU A 32 2.02 5.05 5.73
CA LEU A 32 3.04 6.05 5.42
C LEU A 32 4.17 6.07 6.45
N LYS A 33 3.83 6.04 7.75
CA LYS A 33 4.83 5.95 8.84
C LYS A 33 5.65 4.68 8.72
N ALA A 34 5.00 3.53 8.52
CA ALA A 34 5.70 2.27 8.37
C ALA A 34 6.68 2.24 7.17
N TRP A 35 6.34 2.95 6.08
CA TRP A 35 7.24 3.15 4.96
C TRP A 35 8.42 4.06 5.30
N GLY A 36 8.17 5.22 5.91
CA GLY A 36 9.22 6.17 6.31
C GLY A 36 10.19 5.60 7.35
N ASP A 37 9.68 4.80 8.28
CA ASP A 37 10.45 4.17 9.35
C ASP A 37 11.13 2.86 8.91
N GLY A 38 10.79 2.34 7.72
CA GLY A 38 11.33 1.07 7.21
C GLY A 38 10.92 -0.16 8.03
N THR A 39 9.82 -0.09 8.78
CA THR A 39 9.36 -1.18 9.66
C THR A 39 8.66 -2.31 8.90
N LYS A 40 8.28 -2.06 7.65
CA LYS A 40 7.68 -3.05 6.74
C LYS A 40 8.45 -3.13 5.43
N THR A 41 8.51 -4.33 4.85
CA THR A 41 9.08 -4.51 3.50
C THR A 41 8.17 -3.89 2.45
N LEU A 42 8.75 -3.50 1.31
CA LEU A 42 7.98 -2.91 0.20
C LEU A 42 6.82 -3.80 -0.28
N ARG A 43 7.01 -5.13 -0.32
CA ARG A 43 5.96 -6.07 -0.73
C ARG A 43 4.79 -6.09 0.25
N VAL A 44 5.09 -6.02 1.56
CA VAL A 44 4.08 -5.99 2.61
C VAL A 44 3.30 -4.68 2.55
N LEU A 45 4.00 -3.54 2.47
CA LEU A 45 3.38 -2.22 2.32
C LEU A 45 2.48 -2.17 1.08
N TRP A 46 2.99 -2.65 -0.06
CA TRP A 46 2.24 -2.68 -1.29
C TRP A 46 0.94 -3.47 -1.15
N LYS A 47 1.02 -4.70 -0.62
CA LYS A 47 -0.15 -5.55 -0.38
C LYS A 47 -1.18 -4.86 0.51
N GLU A 48 -0.75 -4.35 1.66
CA GLU A 48 -1.64 -3.73 2.64
C GLU A 48 -2.34 -2.48 2.07
N VAL A 49 -1.62 -1.63 1.32
CA VAL A 49 -2.21 -0.47 0.66
C VAL A 49 -3.21 -0.90 -0.42
N THR A 50 -2.87 -1.88 -1.26
CA THR A 50 -3.77 -2.34 -2.33
C THR A 50 -5.00 -3.06 -1.80
N ASP A 51 -4.87 -3.81 -0.70
CA ASP A 51 -5.99 -4.49 -0.05
C ASP A 51 -6.94 -3.50 0.62
N ALA A 52 -6.40 -2.44 1.22
CA ALA A 52 -7.21 -1.37 1.80
C ALA A 52 -7.97 -0.59 0.72
N LEU A 53 -7.38 -0.45 -0.48
CA LEU A 53 -8.04 0.15 -1.65
C LEU A 53 -9.01 -0.80 -2.37
N ALA A 54 -8.96 -2.10 -2.10
CA ALA A 54 -9.79 -3.07 -2.80
C ALA A 54 -11.27 -2.92 -2.40
N PRO A 55 -12.21 -3.06 -3.35
CA PRO A 55 -13.63 -3.02 -3.05
C PRO A 55 -14.02 -4.15 -2.08
N TYR A 56 -15.04 -3.90 -1.25
CA TYR A 56 -15.47 -4.77 -0.15
C TYR A 56 -15.65 -6.25 -0.55
N GLU A 57 -16.15 -6.52 -1.75
CA GLU A 57 -16.36 -7.88 -2.28
C GLU A 57 -15.08 -8.69 -2.48
N VAL A 58 -13.93 -8.03 -2.68
CA VAL A 58 -12.63 -8.68 -2.88
C VAL A 58 -11.98 -9.06 -1.54
N ARG A 59 -12.28 -8.32 -0.46
CA ARG A 59 -11.67 -8.50 0.87
C ARG A 59 -12.12 -9.79 1.59
N ILE A 60 -13.21 -10.43 1.16
CA ILE A 60 -13.81 -11.63 1.80
C ILE A 60 -13.43 -12.94 1.09
N SER A 61 -12.79 -12.85 -0.08
CA SER A 61 -12.49 -13.99 -0.95
C SER A 61 -11.01 -14.41 -0.96
N SER A 62 -10.18 -13.90 -0.04
CA SER A 62 -8.74 -14.20 0.07
C SER A 62 -8.34 -14.69 1.44
#